data_AF-A0A9E4RUL6-F1
#
_entry.id   AF-A0A9E4RUL6-F1
#
_cell.length_a   1.000
_cell.length_b   1.000
_cell.length_c   1.000
_cell.angle_alpha   90.00
_cell.angle_beta   90.00
_cell.angle_gamma   90.00
#
_symmetry.space_group_name_H-M   'P 1'
#
loop_
_entity.id
_entity.type
_entity.pdbx_description
1 polymer ?
#
loop_
_entity_poly.entity_id
_entity_poly.type
_entity_poly.pdbx_seq_one_letter_code
_entity_poly.pdbx_strand_id
1 'polypeptide(L)'
;MKRLGRENHIYVLDAEVPPAITIDSGEELMVETWDAFEGERDPAVLDARSLKGPASGSIYVNGAEPGDALRVEFLSITPKEEATHMVMPGRGFLEQEFTEAYATIVKLEDGHAVLPSGVRLPLNPSMGLVATTPTYVQSTASDSGPYGGDIDMKELVAGSTLFLPVFVPGGLLALGDCHAVVGDGAVAGTGAECSADTHLRVTVEKGMGIASPRALTPDHYVVLSYGDDLGTAMRQAVREMVDFLVKDKGMAPYDAYTLLSLAGDVRVSRTFRPISPVKMMLSRQALDQLG
;
A
#
# COMPACT_ATOMS: atom_id res chain seq x y z
N MET A 1 -0.18 -13.23 -20.91
CA MET A 1 -0.15 -12.29 -19.78
C MET A 1 0.91 -11.23 -20.06
N LYS A 2 0.56 -9.95 -19.94
CA LYS A 2 1.52 -8.84 -20.12
C LYS A 2 2.55 -8.84 -18.99
N ARG A 3 3.71 -8.21 -19.22
CA ARG A 3 4.76 -8.07 -18.21
C ARG A 3 5.29 -6.65 -18.20
N LEU A 4 5.47 -6.10 -17.00
CA LEU A 4 6.14 -4.82 -16.77
C LEU A 4 7.40 -5.09 -15.94
N GLY A 5 8.57 -4.91 -16.54
CA GLY A 5 9.85 -5.08 -15.86
C GLY A 5 10.16 -3.89 -14.94
N ARG A 6 10.88 -4.15 -13.85
CA ARG A 6 11.24 -3.18 -12.80
C ARG A 6 12.12 -2.02 -13.28
N GLU A 7 12.70 -2.11 -14.47
CA GLU A 7 13.37 -1.00 -15.14
C GLU A 7 12.41 0.14 -15.51
N ASN A 8 11.11 -0.16 -15.63
CA ASN A 8 10.05 0.82 -15.87
C ASN A 8 9.45 1.25 -14.53
N HIS A 9 10.19 2.09 -13.80
CA HIS A 9 9.73 2.64 -12.54
C HIS A 9 9.76 4.17 -12.54
N ILE A 10 8.94 4.73 -11.68
CA ILE A 10 8.81 6.16 -11.42
C ILE A 10 9.08 6.45 -9.94
N TYR A 11 9.38 7.70 -9.65
CA TYR A 11 9.45 8.21 -8.28
C TYR A 11 8.38 9.25 -7.99
N VAL A 12 7.81 9.86 -9.03
CA VAL A 12 6.90 11.01 -8.99
C VAL A 12 5.60 10.57 -9.66
N LEU A 13 4.45 10.90 -9.07
CA LEU A 13 3.17 10.70 -9.74
C LEU A 13 2.85 11.96 -10.54
N ASP A 14 2.93 11.86 -11.86
CA ASP A 14 2.71 12.97 -12.78
C ASP A 14 1.90 12.47 -13.97
N ALA A 15 0.78 13.15 -14.26
CA ALA A 15 -0.15 12.77 -15.31
C ALA A 15 0.40 13.05 -16.72
N GLU A 16 1.42 13.90 -16.83
CA GLU A 16 2.07 14.24 -18.09
C GLU A 16 3.15 13.23 -18.51
N VAL A 17 3.56 12.33 -17.60
CA VAL A 17 4.54 11.29 -17.91
C VAL A 17 3.86 10.15 -18.69
N PRO A 18 4.38 9.78 -19.88
CA PRO A 18 3.82 8.68 -20.66
C PRO A 18 3.78 7.37 -19.87
N PRO A 19 2.71 6.57 -19.98
CA PRO A 19 2.65 5.27 -19.32
C PRO A 19 3.68 4.30 -19.91
N ALA A 20 4.25 3.46 -19.05
CA ALA A 20 5.16 2.40 -19.46
C ALA A 20 4.45 1.26 -20.22
N ILE A 21 3.17 1.04 -19.91
CA ILE A 21 2.34 0.03 -20.56
C ILE A 21 0.86 0.42 -20.52
N THR A 22 0.11 0.00 -21.54
CA THR A 22 -1.35 0.13 -21.61
C THR A 22 -2.00 -1.25 -21.52
N ILE A 23 -3.04 -1.36 -20.69
CA ILE A 23 -3.83 -2.57 -20.50
C ILE A 23 -5.32 -2.30 -20.69
N ASP A 24 -6.08 -3.35 -21.02
CA ASP A 24 -7.54 -3.30 -21.03
C ASP A 24 -8.11 -3.69 -19.66
N SER A 25 -9.30 -3.17 -19.32
CA SER A 25 -10.00 -3.56 -18.10
C SER A 25 -10.22 -5.08 -18.03
N GLY A 26 -9.85 -5.69 -16.92
CA GLY A 26 -9.92 -7.13 -16.66
C GLY A 26 -8.65 -7.89 -17.06
N GLU A 27 -7.63 -7.23 -17.63
CA GLU A 27 -6.38 -7.89 -17.98
C GLU A 27 -5.52 -8.24 -16.76
N GLU A 28 -4.82 -9.36 -16.89
CA GLU A 28 -3.77 -9.82 -15.98
C GLU A 28 -2.38 -9.44 -16.48
N LEU A 29 -1.52 -9.04 -15.56
CA LEU A 29 -0.13 -8.73 -15.80
C LEU A 29 0.77 -9.13 -14.63
N MET A 30 2.02 -9.46 -14.97
CA MET A 30 3.10 -9.57 -14.00
C MET A 30 3.84 -8.24 -13.93
N VAL A 31 4.01 -7.71 -12.73
CA VAL A 31 4.78 -6.50 -12.46
C VAL A 31 5.95 -6.86 -11.58
N GLU A 32 7.16 -6.60 -12.07
CA GLU A 32 8.37 -6.74 -11.26
C GLU A 32 8.63 -5.41 -10.55
N THR A 33 8.97 -5.46 -9.26
CA THR A 33 9.30 -4.28 -8.46
C THR A 33 10.71 -4.39 -7.89
N TRP A 34 11.35 -3.24 -7.72
CA TRP A 34 12.50 -3.12 -6.82
C TRP A 34 12.05 -3.14 -5.37
N ASP A 35 12.97 -3.44 -4.45
CA ASP A 35 12.79 -3.05 -3.05
C ASP A 35 12.86 -1.52 -2.91
N ALA A 36 12.48 -0.99 -1.74
CA ALA A 36 12.50 0.45 -1.41
C ALA A 36 13.85 1.15 -1.72
N PHE A 37 14.93 0.36 -1.77
CA PHE A 37 16.32 0.79 -1.83
C PHE A 37 16.97 0.54 -3.21
N GLU A 38 16.24 -0.04 -4.17
CA GLU A 38 16.77 -0.48 -5.47
C GLU A 38 18.00 -1.41 -5.35
N GLY A 39 17.99 -2.30 -4.37
CA GLY A 39 19.11 -3.22 -4.14
C GLY A 39 20.33 -2.60 -3.46
N GLU A 40 20.31 -1.30 -3.14
CA GLU A 40 21.37 -0.68 -2.35
C GLU A 40 21.23 -1.01 -0.87
N ARG A 41 22.38 -1.16 -0.19
CA ARG A 41 22.46 -1.59 1.21
C ARG A 41 23.32 -0.66 2.05
N ASP A 42 24.11 0.23 1.43
CA ASP A 42 24.86 1.27 2.13
C ASP A 42 23.92 2.43 2.52
N PRO A 43 23.70 2.66 3.83
CA PRO A 43 22.81 3.72 4.28
C PRO A 43 23.25 5.12 3.86
N ALA A 44 24.56 5.37 3.74
CA ALA A 44 25.07 6.68 3.34
C ALA A 44 24.80 6.96 1.85
N VAL A 45 24.90 5.94 1.00
CA VAL A 45 24.53 6.06 -0.43
C VAL A 45 23.02 6.30 -0.55
N LEU A 46 22.20 5.56 0.19
CA LEU A 46 20.76 5.76 0.22
C LEU A 46 20.37 7.13 0.74
N ASP A 47 21.04 7.63 1.77
CA ASP A 47 20.73 8.94 2.33
C ASP A 47 20.98 10.07 1.31
N ALA A 48 22.07 9.98 0.56
CA ALA A 48 22.46 10.94 -0.45
C ALA A 48 21.55 10.98 -1.70
N ARG A 49 20.69 9.99 -1.94
CA ARG A 49 19.76 9.99 -3.07
C ARG A 49 18.68 11.05 -2.91
N SER A 50 18.40 11.80 -3.98
CA SER A 50 17.31 12.79 -4.02
C SER A 50 15.93 12.16 -4.22
N LEU A 51 15.85 11.04 -4.94
CA LEU A 51 14.64 10.25 -5.19
C LEU A 51 14.82 8.85 -4.61
N LYS A 52 13.78 8.34 -3.95
CA LYS A 52 13.78 7.05 -3.21
C LYS A 52 12.40 6.42 -3.34
N GLY A 53 12.32 5.10 -3.15
CA GLY A 53 11.05 4.37 -3.24
C GLY A 53 10.53 4.27 -4.67
N PRO A 54 11.20 3.49 -5.53
CA PRO A 54 10.76 3.26 -6.91
C PRO A 54 9.39 2.56 -6.93
N ALA A 55 8.49 3.04 -7.78
CA ALA A 55 7.23 2.37 -8.07
C ALA A 55 7.20 1.95 -9.55
N SER A 56 7.02 0.67 -9.83
CA SER A 56 6.88 0.16 -11.19
C SER A 56 5.58 0.69 -11.81
N GLY A 57 5.68 1.29 -12.99
CA GLY A 57 4.58 2.01 -13.62
C GLY A 57 5.06 3.13 -14.56
N SER A 58 4.18 4.01 -15.02
CA SER A 58 2.72 3.97 -14.81
C SER A 58 2.03 3.00 -15.79
N ILE A 59 1.01 2.31 -15.32
CA ILE A 59 0.15 1.41 -16.09
C ILE A 59 -1.14 2.16 -16.44
N TYR A 60 -1.37 2.38 -17.74
CA TYR A 60 -2.61 3.00 -18.23
C TYR A 60 -3.68 1.95 -18.45
N VAL A 61 -4.88 2.14 -17.89
CA VAL A 61 -6.01 1.20 -18.03
C VAL A 61 -7.07 1.80 -18.97
N ASN A 62 -7.27 1.21 -20.14
CA ASN A 62 -8.24 1.68 -21.12
C ASN A 62 -9.66 1.77 -20.53
N GLY A 63 -10.31 2.91 -20.73
CA GLY A 63 -11.69 3.17 -20.31
C GLY A 63 -11.87 3.63 -18.85
N ALA A 64 -10.78 3.74 -18.08
CA ALA A 64 -10.78 4.37 -16.76
C ALA A 64 -10.85 5.90 -16.90
N GLU A 65 -11.84 6.51 -16.27
CA GLU A 65 -12.09 7.96 -16.30
C GLU A 65 -12.21 8.51 -14.86
N PRO A 66 -11.96 9.81 -14.65
CA PRO A 66 -12.13 10.43 -13.34
C PRO A 66 -13.51 10.13 -12.72
N GLY A 67 -13.53 9.66 -11.46
CA GLY A 67 -14.73 9.23 -10.74
C GLY A 67 -15.00 7.72 -10.77
N ASP A 68 -14.30 6.98 -11.62
CA ASP A 68 -14.20 5.52 -11.52
C ASP A 68 -13.26 5.11 -10.37
N ALA A 69 -13.15 3.81 -10.15
CA ALA A 69 -12.08 3.21 -9.37
C ALA A 69 -11.35 2.12 -10.16
N LEU A 70 -10.04 1.95 -9.91
CA LEU A 70 -9.32 0.74 -10.31
C LEU A 70 -9.47 -0.30 -9.21
N ARG A 71 -10.07 -1.44 -9.56
CA ARG A 71 -10.06 -2.66 -8.76
C ARG A 71 -8.81 -3.46 -9.12
N VAL A 72 -7.83 -3.46 -8.21
CA VAL A 72 -6.55 -4.16 -8.32
C VAL A 72 -6.61 -5.43 -7.48
N GLU A 73 -6.69 -6.58 -8.13
CA GLU A 73 -6.70 -7.89 -7.49
C GLU A 73 -5.28 -8.46 -7.45
N PHE A 74 -4.76 -8.74 -6.25
CA PHE A 74 -3.42 -9.31 -6.06
C PHE A 74 -3.53 -10.84 -6.11
N LEU A 75 -3.19 -11.45 -7.26
CA LEU A 75 -3.29 -12.90 -7.46
C LEU A 75 -2.12 -13.64 -6.80
N SER A 76 -0.92 -13.06 -6.86
CA SER A 76 0.24 -13.53 -6.09
C SER A 76 1.25 -12.40 -5.89
N ILE A 77 1.93 -12.39 -4.74
CA ILE A 77 3.07 -11.51 -4.44
C ILE A 77 4.23 -12.42 -4.06
N THR A 78 5.30 -12.43 -4.86
CA THR A 78 6.44 -13.32 -4.67
C THR A 78 7.70 -12.52 -4.38
N PRO A 79 8.15 -12.44 -3.12
CA PRO A 79 9.44 -11.86 -2.76
C PRO A 79 10.60 -12.55 -3.48
N LYS A 80 11.60 -11.78 -3.90
CA LYS A 80 12.87 -12.26 -4.44
C LYS A 80 13.89 -12.46 -3.31
N GLU A 81 15.01 -13.09 -3.66
CA GLU A 81 15.95 -13.86 -2.81
C GLU A 81 16.34 -13.30 -1.42
N GLU A 82 16.41 -11.98 -1.21
CA GLU A 82 16.80 -11.38 0.07
C GLU A 82 15.95 -10.14 0.38
N ALA A 83 15.73 -9.89 1.67
CA ALA A 83 15.10 -8.67 2.16
C ALA A 83 16.07 -7.84 3.02
N THR A 84 15.80 -6.55 3.17
CA THR A 84 16.60 -5.64 4.01
C THR A 84 15.70 -4.76 4.83
N HIS A 85 16.01 -4.65 6.12
CA HIS A 85 15.41 -3.66 7.01
C HIS A 85 16.42 -2.54 7.27
N MET A 86 15.96 -1.29 7.31
CA MET A 86 16.83 -0.13 7.48
C MET A 86 16.32 0.78 8.59
N VAL A 87 17.14 0.96 9.61
CA VAL A 87 17.00 2.07 10.57
C VAL A 87 17.79 3.25 10.02
N MET A 88 17.17 4.42 9.97
CA MET A 88 17.81 5.65 9.50
C MET A 88 17.65 6.76 10.55
N PRO A 89 18.66 7.62 10.75
CA PRO A 89 18.55 8.76 11.66
C PRO A 89 17.40 9.71 11.27
N GLY A 90 16.69 10.23 12.27
CA GLY A 90 15.55 11.12 12.04
C GLY A 90 14.31 10.44 11.46
N ARG A 91 14.17 9.12 11.67
CA ARG A 91 13.00 8.33 11.24
C ARG A 91 12.50 7.40 12.34
N GLY A 92 11.21 7.07 12.25
CA GLY A 92 10.55 6.13 13.16
C GLY A 92 10.15 6.75 14.50
N PHE A 93 9.46 5.97 15.34
CA PHE A 93 8.92 6.44 16.62
C PHE A 93 9.99 6.87 17.63
N LEU A 94 11.18 6.27 17.54
CA LEU A 94 12.29 6.47 18.47
C LEU A 94 13.48 7.14 17.77
N GLU A 95 13.21 8.05 16.82
CA GLU A 95 14.21 8.73 16.00
C GLU A 95 15.28 9.48 16.82
N GLN A 96 14.96 9.87 18.06
CA GLN A 96 15.87 10.53 19.00
C GLN A 96 16.77 9.56 19.78
N GLU A 97 16.40 8.28 19.82
CA GLU A 97 17.14 7.23 20.55
C GLU A 97 17.99 6.38 19.61
N PHE A 98 17.49 6.09 18.41
CA PHE A 98 18.17 5.31 17.36
C PHE A 98 18.74 6.24 16.30
N THR A 99 19.83 6.92 16.63
CA THR A 99 20.39 8.02 15.83
C THR A 99 21.44 7.60 14.80
N GLU A 100 21.75 6.30 14.70
CA GLU A 100 22.71 5.75 13.74
C GLU A 100 21.98 4.99 12.64
N ALA A 101 22.51 5.07 11.41
CA ALA A 101 21.99 4.28 10.31
C ALA A 101 22.43 2.82 10.45
N TYR A 102 21.48 1.89 10.31
CA TYR A 102 21.73 0.47 10.55
C TYR A 102 20.96 -0.41 9.57
N ALA A 103 21.71 -1.05 8.66
CA ALA A 103 21.17 -2.02 7.71
C ALA A 103 21.14 -3.43 8.32
N THR A 104 19.97 -4.06 8.30
CA THR A 104 19.78 -5.45 8.72
C THR A 104 19.41 -6.29 7.51
N ILE A 105 20.30 -7.20 7.13
CA ILE A 105 20.03 -8.20 6.11
C ILE A 105 19.11 -9.28 6.68
N VAL A 106 17.99 -9.53 6.01
CA VAL A 106 16.96 -10.49 6.41
C VAL A 106 16.89 -11.58 5.35
N LYS A 107 17.24 -12.81 5.74
CA LYS A 107 17.18 -13.96 4.82
C LYS A 107 15.77 -14.49 4.69
N LEU A 108 15.40 -14.98 3.51
CA LEU A 108 14.11 -15.63 3.27
C LEU A 108 14.33 -17.15 3.16
N GLU A 109 13.94 -17.91 4.19
CA GLU A 109 14.23 -19.34 4.31
C GLU A 109 13.00 -20.11 4.81
N ASP A 110 12.59 -21.17 4.09
CA ASP A 110 11.50 -22.08 4.48
C ASP A 110 10.21 -21.35 4.93
N GLY A 111 9.79 -20.34 4.16
CA GLY A 111 8.60 -19.55 4.47
C GLY A 111 8.76 -18.59 5.66
N HIS A 112 9.99 -18.27 6.06
CA HIS A 112 10.28 -17.32 7.14
C HIS A 112 11.27 -16.23 6.71
N ALA A 113 11.09 -15.03 7.27
CA ALA A 113 12.11 -13.99 7.36
C ALA A 113 12.99 -14.27 8.58
N VAL A 114 14.30 -14.44 8.36
CA VAL A 114 15.27 -14.83 9.38
C VAL A 114 16.21 -13.68 9.66
N LEU A 115 16.15 -13.16 10.89
CA LEU A 115 17.01 -12.07 11.34
C LEU A 115 18.41 -12.59 11.68
N PRO A 116 19.45 -11.73 11.69
CA PRO A 116 20.80 -12.11 12.13
C PRO A 116 20.86 -12.68 13.56
N SER A 117 19.90 -12.32 14.41
CA SER A 117 19.74 -12.86 15.78
C SER A 117 19.26 -14.32 15.82
N GLY A 118 18.81 -14.89 14.70
CA GLY A 118 18.21 -16.22 14.61
C GLY A 118 16.69 -16.24 14.83
N VAL A 119 16.06 -15.09 15.12
CA VAL A 119 14.60 -14.98 15.18
C VAL A 119 14.02 -15.25 13.79
N ARG A 120 12.99 -16.11 13.73
CA ARG A 120 12.28 -16.49 12.50
C ARG A 120 10.86 -15.96 12.56
N LEU A 121 10.49 -15.12 11.60
CA LEU A 121 9.15 -14.56 11.46
C LEU A 121 8.48 -15.21 10.26
N PRO A 122 7.22 -15.71 10.36
CA PRO A 122 6.51 -16.20 9.18
C PRO A 122 6.43 -15.12 8.10
N LEU A 123 6.66 -15.48 6.84
CA LEU A 123 6.46 -14.56 5.74
C LEU A 123 5.00 -14.18 5.63
N ASN A 124 4.77 -12.90 5.36
CA ASN A 124 3.45 -12.37 5.02
C ASN A 124 3.63 -11.31 3.93
N PRO A 125 3.93 -11.72 2.68
CA PRO A 125 4.29 -10.79 1.62
C PRO A 125 3.17 -9.80 1.32
N SER A 126 3.46 -8.51 1.46
CA SER A 126 2.47 -7.44 1.29
C SER A 126 3.02 -6.31 0.43
N MET A 127 2.16 -5.74 -0.41
CA MET A 127 2.53 -4.58 -1.23
C MET A 127 2.46 -3.30 -0.39
N GLY A 128 3.58 -2.60 -0.22
CA GLY A 128 3.66 -1.35 0.54
C GLY A 128 3.09 -0.18 -0.24
N LEU A 129 3.51 -0.02 -1.49
CA LEU A 129 3.14 1.11 -2.34
C LEU A 129 2.19 0.67 -3.46
N VAL A 130 1.01 1.29 -3.52
CA VAL A 130 0.09 1.18 -4.66
C VAL A 130 -0.63 2.52 -4.85
N ALA A 131 -0.52 3.11 -6.04
CA ALA A 131 -1.05 4.44 -6.29
C ALA A 131 -1.69 4.58 -7.67
N THR A 132 -2.74 5.39 -7.76
CA THR A 132 -3.13 6.05 -9.02
C THR A 132 -2.52 7.46 -9.06
N THR A 133 -2.42 8.07 -10.24
CA THR A 133 -1.87 9.43 -10.34
C THR A 133 -2.96 10.47 -10.03
N PRO A 134 -2.73 11.40 -9.08
CA PRO A 134 -3.65 12.50 -8.81
C PRO A 134 -3.64 13.57 -9.93
N THR A 135 -4.53 14.55 -9.86
CA THR A 135 -4.61 15.66 -10.85
C THR A 135 -3.49 16.70 -10.73
N TYR A 136 -2.59 16.54 -9.76
CA TYR A 136 -1.44 17.40 -9.50
C TYR A 136 -0.17 16.55 -9.46
N VAL A 137 0.99 17.19 -9.64
CA VAL A 137 2.28 16.49 -9.51
C VAL A 137 2.54 16.18 -8.04
N GLN A 138 2.59 14.91 -7.70
CA GLN A 138 3.02 14.44 -6.38
C GLN A 138 4.52 14.14 -6.43
N SER A 139 5.31 14.89 -5.68
CA SER A 139 6.79 14.89 -5.71
C SER A 139 7.43 13.56 -5.35
N THR A 140 6.71 12.67 -4.65
CA THR A 140 7.14 11.29 -4.43
C THR A 140 5.94 10.35 -4.35
N ALA A 141 6.03 9.19 -5.04
CA ALA A 141 5.07 8.10 -4.94
C ALA A 141 5.07 7.44 -3.55
N SER A 142 6.14 7.64 -2.77
CA SER A 142 6.30 7.09 -1.41
C SER A 142 5.68 7.95 -0.31
N ASP A 143 4.89 8.96 -0.67
CA ASP A 143 3.99 9.63 0.26
C ASP A 143 2.61 8.98 0.17
N SER A 144 1.89 8.99 1.28
CA SER A 144 0.52 8.47 1.35
C SER A 144 -0.51 9.56 1.06
N GLY A 145 -1.62 9.20 0.43
CA GLY A 145 -2.74 10.11 0.26
C GLY A 145 -4.00 9.44 -0.30
N PRO A 146 -5.04 10.22 -0.64
CA PRO A 146 -6.27 9.71 -1.24
C PRO A 146 -6.06 8.86 -2.51
N TYR A 147 -4.92 9.05 -3.17
CA TYR A 147 -4.49 8.29 -4.33
C TYR A 147 -3.82 6.95 -4.02
N GLY A 148 -3.73 6.56 -2.74
CA GLY A 148 -2.92 5.44 -2.30
C GLY A 148 -1.53 5.92 -1.91
N GLY A 149 -0.52 5.55 -2.70
CA GLY A 149 0.88 5.84 -2.41
C GLY A 149 1.49 4.76 -1.53
N ASP A 150 2.37 5.15 -0.62
CA ASP A 150 2.94 4.27 0.40
C ASP A 150 1.88 3.99 1.50
N ILE A 151 1.25 2.82 1.45
CA ILE A 151 0.17 2.42 2.34
C ILE A 151 0.69 1.60 3.53
N ASP A 152 1.69 0.74 3.32
CA ASP A 152 2.27 -0.19 4.31
C ASP A 152 1.24 -1.01 5.09
N MET A 153 0.18 -1.43 4.40
CA MET A 153 -0.82 -2.31 5.00
C MET A 153 -0.38 -3.77 4.90
N LYS A 154 0.07 -4.35 6.02
CA LYS A 154 0.48 -5.77 6.09
C LYS A 154 -0.61 -6.76 5.62
N GLU A 155 -1.87 -6.36 5.60
CA GLU A 155 -3.00 -7.17 5.08
C GLU A 155 -3.20 -7.05 3.56
N LEU A 156 -2.43 -6.22 2.86
CA LEU A 156 -2.46 -6.11 1.39
C LEU A 156 -1.62 -7.22 0.74
N VAL A 157 -2.10 -8.45 0.90
CA VAL A 157 -1.43 -9.70 0.53
C VAL A 157 -2.05 -10.33 -0.73
N ALA A 158 -1.52 -11.47 -1.17
CA ALA A 158 -2.18 -12.28 -2.20
C ALA A 158 -3.61 -12.68 -1.76
N GLY A 159 -4.56 -12.58 -2.68
CA GLY A 159 -6.00 -12.72 -2.41
C GLY A 159 -6.70 -11.40 -2.04
N SER A 160 -5.95 -10.33 -1.76
CA SER A 160 -6.54 -9.01 -1.52
C SER A 160 -6.97 -8.33 -2.83
N THR A 161 -7.98 -7.47 -2.70
CA THR A 161 -8.43 -6.54 -3.73
C THR A 161 -8.36 -5.12 -3.17
N LEU A 162 -7.64 -4.23 -3.85
CA LEU A 162 -7.60 -2.80 -3.53
C LEU A 162 -8.42 -2.02 -4.55
N PHE A 163 -9.26 -1.12 -4.07
CA PHE A 163 -10.00 -0.16 -4.88
C PHE A 163 -9.33 1.21 -4.74
N LEU A 164 -8.80 1.73 -5.85
CA LEU A 164 -8.12 3.03 -5.90
C LEU A 164 -8.96 4.03 -6.70
N PRO A 165 -9.19 5.26 -6.22
CA PRO A 165 -9.89 6.27 -7.01
C PRO A 165 -9.14 6.61 -8.29
N VAL A 166 -9.86 6.85 -9.38
CA VAL A 166 -9.30 7.37 -10.63
C VAL A 166 -9.46 8.89 -10.64
N PHE A 167 -8.33 9.61 -10.75
CA PHE A 167 -8.31 11.09 -10.81
C PHE A 167 -8.03 11.62 -12.21
N VAL A 168 -7.32 10.85 -13.03
CA VAL A 168 -6.92 11.19 -14.40
C VAL A 168 -7.24 10.03 -15.34
N PRO A 169 -7.45 10.28 -16.66
CA PRO A 169 -7.73 9.22 -17.62
C PRO A 169 -6.69 8.09 -17.56
N GLY A 170 -7.17 6.85 -17.56
CA GLY A 170 -6.35 5.66 -17.46
C GLY A 170 -5.86 5.31 -16.04
N GLY A 171 -6.08 6.18 -15.05
CA GLY A 171 -5.68 6.01 -13.65
C GLY A 171 -4.17 6.06 -13.38
N LEU A 172 -3.33 5.68 -14.35
CA LEU A 172 -1.86 5.66 -14.27
C LEU A 172 -1.37 4.94 -13.00
N LEU A 173 -1.73 3.66 -12.88
CA LEU A 173 -1.42 2.82 -11.73
C LEU A 173 0.09 2.58 -11.60
N ALA A 174 0.62 2.71 -10.39
CA ALA A 174 1.98 2.34 -10.04
C ALA A 174 2.00 1.53 -8.74
N LEU A 175 2.99 0.65 -8.58
CA LEU A 175 3.16 -0.15 -7.37
C LEU A 175 4.62 -0.54 -7.11
N GLY A 176 4.97 -0.74 -5.85
CA GLY A 176 6.33 -1.00 -5.41
C GLY A 176 6.41 -1.30 -3.92
N ASP A 177 7.62 -1.30 -3.38
CA ASP A 177 7.82 -1.35 -1.92
C ASP A 177 7.24 -2.63 -1.28
N CYS A 178 7.61 -3.78 -1.84
CA CYS A 178 7.13 -5.05 -1.31
C CYS A 178 7.85 -5.41 -0.02
N HIS A 179 7.08 -5.87 0.96
CA HIS A 179 7.61 -6.36 2.22
C HIS A 179 7.53 -7.88 2.28
N ALA A 180 8.60 -8.55 2.69
CA ALA A 180 8.55 -9.96 3.06
C ALA A 180 7.78 -10.17 4.38
N VAL A 181 7.91 -9.19 5.29
CA VAL A 181 7.13 -9.03 6.51
C VAL A 181 7.21 -7.56 6.96
N VAL A 182 6.10 -7.02 7.47
CA VAL A 182 6.04 -5.69 8.09
C VAL A 182 5.02 -5.69 9.23
N GLY A 183 5.28 -4.89 10.26
CA GLY A 183 4.39 -4.71 11.41
C GLY A 183 3.56 -3.44 11.28
N ASP A 184 2.41 -3.39 11.96
CA ASP A 184 1.61 -2.16 12.04
C ASP A 184 2.45 -1.04 12.69
N GLY A 185 2.44 0.10 12.03
CA GLY A 185 3.23 1.28 12.37
C GLY A 185 4.60 1.33 11.70
N ALA A 186 5.13 0.22 11.16
CA ALA A 186 6.48 0.14 10.59
C ALA A 186 7.49 0.93 11.43
N VAL A 187 7.60 0.58 12.73
CA VAL A 187 7.97 1.54 13.78
C VAL A 187 9.36 2.20 13.64
N ALA A 188 10.27 1.59 12.90
CA ALA A 188 11.59 2.13 12.58
C ALA A 188 11.67 2.79 11.19
N GLY A 189 10.58 2.77 10.44
CA GLY A 189 10.37 3.42 9.14
C GLY A 189 10.36 2.50 7.93
N THR A 190 10.71 1.22 8.07
CA THR A 190 10.78 0.23 6.97
C THR A 190 10.33 -1.15 7.46
N GLY A 191 9.88 -2.02 6.55
CA GLY A 191 9.68 -3.44 6.82
C GLY A 191 10.93 -4.26 6.53
N ALA A 192 10.74 -5.54 6.21
CA ALA A 192 11.75 -6.34 5.52
C ALA A 192 11.57 -6.12 4.01
N GLU A 193 12.20 -5.07 3.48
CA GLU A 193 12.07 -4.61 2.10
C GLU A 193 12.62 -5.62 1.10
N CYS A 194 11.86 -5.97 0.07
CA CYS A 194 12.27 -6.94 -0.95
C CYS A 194 11.78 -6.55 -2.34
N SER A 195 12.56 -6.91 -3.35
CA SER A 195 12.07 -6.90 -4.74
C SER A 195 11.03 -8.00 -4.89
N ALA A 196 10.04 -7.83 -5.76
CA ALA A 196 8.99 -8.84 -5.92
C ALA A 196 8.53 -9.02 -7.36
N ASP A 197 7.99 -10.20 -7.65
CA ASP A 197 7.16 -10.47 -8.82
C ASP A 197 5.69 -10.52 -8.36
N THR A 198 4.89 -9.57 -8.86
CA THR A 198 3.48 -9.42 -8.48
C THR A 198 2.57 -9.72 -9.66
N HIS A 199 1.76 -10.77 -9.53
CA HIS A 199 0.72 -11.08 -10.50
C HIS A 199 -0.58 -10.40 -10.06
N LEU A 200 -1.12 -9.54 -10.91
CA LEU A 200 -2.32 -8.78 -10.61
C LEU A 200 -3.30 -8.75 -11.78
N ARG A 201 -4.59 -8.58 -11.47
CA ARG A 201 -5.64 -8.23 -12.43
C ARG A 201 -6.14 -6.83 -12.12
N VAL A 202 -6.33 -6.00 -13.15
CA VAL A 202 -6.87 -4.64 -12.98
C VAL A 202 -8.17 -4.50 -13.74
N THR A 203 -9.24 -4.14 -13.03
CA THR A 203 -10.57 -3.90 -13.61
C THR A 203 -11.02 -2.47 -13.31
N VAL A 204 -11.69 -1.82 -14.26
CA VAL A 204 -12.31 -0.51 -14.04
C VAL A 204 -13.71 -0.69 -13.45
N GLU A 205 -13.91 -0.18 -12.24
CA GLU A 205 -15.23 -0.10 -11.58
C GLU A 205 -15.86 1.26 -11.90
N LYS A 206 -16.82 1.27 -12.83
CA LYS A 206 -17.40 2.51 -13.36
C LYS A 206 -18.22 3.24 -12.29
N GLY A 207 -17.93 4.53 -12.09
CA GLY A 207 -18.70 5.41 -11.23
C GLY A 207 -18.73 5.01 -9.75
N MET A 208 -17.73 4.26 -9.26
CA MET A 208 -17.66 3.85 -7.86
C MET A 208 -17.55 5.06 -6.90
N GLY A 209 -16.95 6.17 -7.35
CA GLY A 209 -17.02 7.46 -6.66
C GLY A 209 -16.37 7.48 -5.26
N ILE A 210 -15.37 6.63 -5.02
CA ILE A 210 -14.65 6.58 -3.74
C ILE A 210 -13.64 7.72 -3.64
N ALA A 211 -13.53 8.32 -2.46
CA ALA A 211 -12.62 9.45 -2.21
C ALA A 211 -11.22 8.99 -1.74
N SER A 212 -11.13 7.81 -1.13
CA SER A 212 -9.92 7.21 -0.58
C SER A 212 -9.91 5.71 -0.85
N PRO A 213 -8.75 5.04 -0.77
CA PRO A 213 -8.67 3.62 -1.05
C PRO A 213 -9.47 2.77 -0.07
N ARG A 214 -10.03 1.68 -0.59
CA ARG A 214 -10.74 0.64 0.17
C ARG A 214 -10.14 -0.70 -0.19
N ALA A 215 -10.10 -1.65 0.73
CA ALA A 215 -9.59 -2.98 0.45
C ALA A 215 -10.54 -4.08 0.95
N LEU A 216 -10.62 -5.15 0.16
CA LEU A 216 -11.12 -6.44 0.57
C LEU A 216 -9.90 -7.35 0.70
N THR A 217 -9.49 -7.64 1.92
CA THR A 217 -8.43 -8.61 2.22
C THR A 217 -9.06 -9.99 2.47
N PRO A 218 -8.28 -11.08 2.56
CA PRO A 218 -8.82 -12.39 2.90
C PRO A 218 -9.71 -12.38 4.15
N ASP A 219 -9.35 -11.55 5.14
CA ASP A 219 -9.97 -11.57 6.47
C ASP A 219 -10.80 -10.31 6.78
N HIS A 220 -10.57 -9.18 6.10
CA HIS A 220 -11.18 -7.89 6.45
C HIS A 220 -11.65 -7.09 5.25
N TYR A 221 -12.66 -6.25 5.48
CA TYR A 221 -12.88 -5.05 4.68
C TYR A 221 -12.26 -3.85 5.38
N VAL A 222 -11.58 -3.02 4.62
CA VAL A 222 -10.73 -1.95 5.13
C VAL A 222 -11.05 -0.65 4.40
N VAL A 223 -11.14 0.44 5.15
CA VAL A 223 -11.09 1.80 4.60
C VAL A 223 -9.80 2.46 5.09
N LEU A 224 -9.16 3.23 4.21
CA LEU A 224 -7.92 3.95 4.50
C LEU A 224 -8.19 5.44 4.58
N SER A 225 -7.65 6.04 5.62
CA SER A 225 -7.63 7.49 5.83
C SER A 225 -6.20 7.95 6.06
N TYR A 226 -5.97 9.26 5.95
CA TYR A 226 -4.65 9.84 5.91
C TYR A 226 -4.64 11.13 6.74
N GLY A 227 -3.54 11.40 7.44
CA GLY A 227 -3.35 12.69 8.07
C GLY A 227 -2.03 12.83 8.81
N ASP A 228 -1.66 14.09 9.04
CA ASP A 228 -0.43 14.46 9.75
C ASP A 228 -0.52 14.20 11.26
N ASP A 229 -1.75 14.18 11.80
CA ASP A 229 -2.05 13.82 13.17
C ASP A 229 -2.80 12.49 13.23
N LEU A 230 -2.22 11.50 13.91
CA LEU A 230 -2.79 10.16 14.03
C LEU A 230 -4.20 10.18 14.65
N GLY A 231 -4.43 11.00 15.67
CA GLY A 231 -5.76 11.07 16.31
C GLY A 231 -6.84 11.57 15.35
N THR A 232 -6.50 12.51 14.48
CA THR A 232 -7.40 13.03 13.45
C THR A 232 -7.61 12.03 12.31
N ALA A 233 -6.55 11.37 11.85
CA ALA A 233 -6.66 10.29 10.87
C ALA A 233 -7.52 9.13 11.39
N MET A 234 -7.32 8.66 12.63
CA MET A 234 -8.13 7.62 13.26
C MET A 234 -9.62 7.97 13.30
N ARG A 235 -9.97 9.21 13.69
CA ARG A 235 -11.36 9.67 13.68
C ARG A 235 -11.96 9.67 12.27
N GLN A 236 -11.15 10.01 11.27
CA GLN A 236 -11.58 10.00 9.87
C GLN A 236 -11.78 8.57 9.36
N ALA A 237 -10.87 7.62 9.65
CA ALA A 237 -11.02 6.20 9.29
C ALA A 237 -12.34 5.62 9.83
N VAL A 238 -12.64 5.89 11.10
CA VAL A 238 -13.89 5.44 11.74
C VAL A 238 -15.11 6.05 11.05
N ARG A 239 -15.07 7.36 10.77
CA ARG A 239 -16.16 8.06 10.06
C ARG A 239 -16.40 7.47 8.67
N GLU A 240 -15.34 7.19 7.92
CA GLU A 240 -15.44 6.63 6.57
C GLU A 240 -16.04 5.21 6.58
N MET A 241 -15.69 4.39 7.57
CA MET A 241 -16.29 3.06 7.69
C MET A 241 -17.76 3.14 8.12
N VAL A 242 -18.13 4.06 9.03
CA VAL A 242 -19.54 4.32 9.36
C VAL A 242 -20.31 4.75 8.10
N ASP A 243 -19.76 5.70 7.34
CA ASP A 243 -20.35 6.19 6.11
C ASP A 243 -20.58 5.07 5.10
N PHE A 244 -19.61 4.18 4.92
CA PHE A 244 -19.75 2.99 4.08
C PHE A 244 -20.88 2.07 4.58
N LEU A 245 -20.91 1.73 5.87
CA LEU A 245 -21.94 0.85 6.42
C LEU A 245 -23.35 1.45 6.30
N VAL A 246 -23.48 2.77 6.40
CA VAL A 246 -24.77 3.45 6.24
C VAL A 246 -25.16 3.57 4.76
N LYS A 247 -24.28 4.09 3.91
CA LYS A 247 -24.61 4.44 2.52
C LYS A 247 -24.64 3.20 1.62
N ASP A 248 -23.65 2.32 1.76
CA ASP A 248 -23.44 1.17 0.88
C ASP A 248 -24.12 -0.10 1.44
N LYS A 249 -24.22 -0.23 2.78
CA LYS A 249 -24.85 -1.39 3.44
C LYS A 249 -26.21 -1.10 4.10
N GLY A 250 -26.70 0.14 4.05
CA GLY A 250 -28.06 0.49 4.48
C GLY A 250 -28.30 0.40 6.00
N MET A 251 -27.23 0.36 6.82
CA MET A 251 -27.37 0.30 8.27
C MET A 251 -27.86 1.62 8.86
N ALA A 252 -28.56 1.55 10.00
CA ALA A 252 -28.83 2.75 10.79
C ALA A 252 -27.51 3.31 11.38
N PRO A 253 -27.31 4.64 11.45
CA PRO A 253 -26.03 5.22 11.86
C PRO A 253 -25.51 4.77 13.23
N TYR A 254 -26.37 4.67 14.23
CA TYR A 254 -25.98 4.23 15.58
C TYR A 254 -25.64 2.73 15.63
N ASP A 255 -26.32 1.91 14.82
CA ASP A 255 -26.03 0.48 14.74
C ASP A 255 -24.70 0.23 14.03
N ALA A 256 -24.42 0.97 12.95
CA ALA A 256 -23.12 0.94 12.27
C ALA A 256 -21.98 1.33 13.22
N TYR A 257 -22.13 2.43 13.95
CA TYR A 257 -21.11 2.87 14.90
C TYR A 257 -20.94 1.88 16.07
N THR A 258 -22.03 1.30 16.58
CA THR A 258 -21.99 0.26 17.62
C THR A 258 -21.27 -1.00 17.13
N LEU A 259 -21.59 -1.47 15.91
CA LEU A 259 -20.92 -2.62 15.30
C LEU A 259 -19.40 -2.39 15.23
N LEU A 260 -18.97 -1.23 14.76
CA LEU A 260 -17.55 -0.90 14.68
C LEU A 260 -16.86 -0.84 16.04
N SER A 261 -17.56 -0.42 17.10
CA SER A 261 -17.00 -0.46 18.46
C SER A 261 -16.85 -1.87 19.02
N LEU A 262 -17.64 -2.84 18.54
CA LEU A 262 -17.65 -4.22 19.04
C LEU A 262 -16.80 -5.17 18.20
N ALA A 263 -16.68 -4.91 16.90
CA ALA A 263 -16.09 -5.83 15.93
C ALA A 263 -15.15 -5.16 14.93
N GLY A 264 -14.87 -3.87 15.09
CA GLY A 264 -13.95 -3.11 14.25
C GLY A 264 -12.61 -2.86 14.92
N ASP A 265 -11.56 -2.77 14.11
CA ASP A 265 -10.20 -2.43 14.52
C ASP A 265 -9.76 -1.14 13.83
N VAL A 266 -9.32 -0.14 14.59
CA VAL A 266 -8.59 1.01 14.05
C VAL A 266 -7.10 0.83 14.31
N ARG A 267 -6.30 0.80 13.24
CA ARG A 267 -4.86 0.53 13.31
C ARG A 267 -4.07 1.49 12.44
N VAL A 268 -2.82 1.71 12.81
CA VAL A 268 -1.87 2.51 12.04
C VAL A 268 -1.13 1.59 11.09
N SER A 269 -1.03 1.95 9.81
CA SER A 269 -0.26 1.15 8.85
C SER A 269 1.23 1.48 8.96
N ARG A 270 1.60 2.76 8.79
CA ARG A 270 2.96 3.30 8.98
C ARG A 270 2.91 4.70 9.59
N THR A 271 4.05 5.20 10.07
CA THR A 271 4.11 6.48 10.81
C THR A 271 5.21 7.45 10.42
N PHE A 272 6.03 7.13 9.43
CA PHE A 272 7.10 8.02 8.98
C PHE A 272 6.67 8.79 7.72
N ARG A 273 7.11 10.04 7.55
CA ARG A 273 6.70 11.03 6.51
C ARG A 273 5.37 11.75 6.81
N PRO A 274 5.12 12.95 6.25
CA PRO A 274 4.26 13.92 6.94
C PRO A 274 2.85 13.40 7.14
N ILE A 275 2.37 12.54 6.25
CA ILE A 275 1.03 11.97 6.27
C ILE A 275 1.10 10.49 6.66
N SER A 276 0.41 10.10 7.73
CA SER A 276 0.29 8.71 8.17
C SER A 276 -1.02 8.07 7.68
N PRO A 277 -0.96 6.91 6.99
CA PRO A 277 -2.12 6.10 6.68
C PRO A 277 -2.63 5.33 7.91
N VAL A 278 -3.93 5.45 8.15
CA VAL A 278 -4.66 4.76 9.23
C VAL A 278 -5.79 3.96 8.60
N LYS A 279 -5.91 2.70 9.02
CA LYS A 279 -6.91 1.75 8.54
C LYS A 279 -7.99 1.49 9.59
N MET A 280 -9.25 1.58 9.17
CA MET A 280 -10.37 1.02 9.93
C MET A 280 -10.79 -0.28 9.26
N MET A 281 -10.82 -1.36 10.03
CA MET A 281 -11.00 -2.72 9.54
C MET A 281 -12.25 -3.32 10.18
N LEU A 282 -13.03 -4.05 9.39
CA LEU A 282 -14.15 -4.87 9.84
C LEU A 282 -13.94 -6.28 9.28
N SER A 283 -14.07 -7.31 10.12
CA SER A 283 -13.91 -8.69 9.65
C SER A 283 -14.87 -9.02 8.51
N ARG A 284 -14.41 -9.83 7.55
CA ARG A 284 -15.25 -10.37 6.46
C ARG A 284 -16.44 -11.14 7.02
N GLN A 285 -16.24 -11.88 8.13
CA GLN A 285 -17.32 -12.59 8.81
C GLN A 285 -18.45 -11.66 9.27
N ALA A 286 -18.14 -10.49 9.83
CA ALA A 286 -19.16 -9.52 10.22
C ALA A 286 -19.79 -8.85 8.99
N LEU A 287 -18.98 -8.47 8.00
CA LEU A 287 -19.44 -7.81 6.78
C LEU A 287 -20.41 -8.69 5.97
N ASP A 288 -20.10 -9.97 5.80
CA ASP A 288 -20.88 -10.91 4.98
C ASP A 288 -22.28 -11.19 5.57
N GLN A 289 -22.52 -10.84 6.83
CA GLN A 289 -23.85 -10.91 7.46
C GLN A 289 -24.76 -9.73 7.11
N LEU A 290 -24.21 -8.66 6.50
CA LEU A 290 -24.93 -7.42 6.23
C LEU A 290 -25.65 -7.39 4.87
N GLY A 291 -25.50 -8.44 4.04
CA GLY A 291 -25.99 -8.46 2.65
C GLY A 291 -25.02 -7.75 1.71
#